data_AF-A0A1Q9YK14-F1
#
_entry.id   AF-A0A1Q9YK14-F1
#
_cell.length_a   1.000
_cell.length_b   1.000
_cell.length_c   1.000
_cell.angle_alpha   90.00
_cell.angle_beta   90.00
_cell.angle_gamma   90.00
#
_symmetry.space_group_name_H-M   'P 1'
#
loop_
_entity.id
_entity.type
_entity.pdbx_description
1 polymer ?
#
loop_
_entity_poly.entity_id
_entity_poly.type
_entity_poly.pdbx_seq_one_letter_code
_entity_poly.pdbx_strand_id
1 'polypeptide(L)'
;MHVTPSFVESVLSACPFALLIVRDENLPEESELKKISRLIIQFYAQWAILLDSLEKEAIELRYFKRKSLAEIAAELGYENHSSAKRLIDHTVNRIAENVRNS
;
A
#
# COMPACT_ATOMS: atom_id res chain seq x y z
N MET A 1 7.68 -10.12 -14.99
CA MET A 1 7.55 -8.67 -14.69
C MET A 1 8.47 -8.40 -13.50
N HIS A 2 9.44 -7.49 -13.60
CA HIS A 2 10.38 -7.24 -12.49
C HIS A 2 9.68 -6.38 -11.43
N VAL A 3 9.14 -6.99 -10.37
CA VAL A 3 8.46 -6.24 -9.31
C VAL A 3 9.48 -5.61 -8.39
N THR A 4 9.54 -4.28 -8.39
CA THR A 4 10.46 -3.48 -7.59
C THR A 4 9.73 -2.88 -6.37
N PRO A 5 10.47 -2.45 -5.33
CA PRO A 5 9.89 -1.67 -4.23
C PRO A 5 9.09 -0.46 -4.74
N SER A 6 9.63 0.28 -5.71
CA SER A 6 8.95 1.44 -6.32
C SER A 6 7.63 1.08 -7.02
N PHE A 7 7.51 -0.11 -7.62
CA PHE A 7 6.25 -0.60 -8.16
C PHE A 7 5.24 -0.81 -7.03
N VAL A 8 5.65 -1.49 -5.95
CA VAL A 8 4.79 -1.72 -4.78
C VAL A 8 4.30 -0.40 -4.19
N GLU A 9 5.19 0.57 -4.02
CA GLU A 9 4.81 1.91 -3.53
C GLU A 9 3.80 2.61 -4.45
N SER A 10 3.94 2.43 -5.76
CA SER A 10 3.00 2.99 -6.75
C SER A 10 1.62 2.36 -6.60
N VAL A 11 1.55 1.03 -6.45
CA VAL A 11 0.28 0.32 -6.24
C VAL A 11 -0.36 0.71 -4.90
N LEU A 12 0.41 0.72 -3.80
CA LEU A 12 -0.07 1.15 -2.49
C LEU A 12 -0.56 2.60 -2.49
N SER A 13 0.17 3.50 -3.17
CA SER A 13 -0.22 4.91 -3.32
C SER A 13 -1.49 5.09 -4.15
N ALA A 14 -1.74 4.25 -5.14
CA ALA A 14 -2.93 4.31 -5.98
C ALA A 14 -4.15 3.66 -5.32
N CYS A 15 -3.96 2.76 -4.34
CA CYS A 15 -5.05 1.98 -3.74
C CYS A 15 -6.21 2.80 -3.16
N PRO A 16 -5.99 3.90 -2.40
CA PRO A 16 -7.10 4.72 -1.92
C PRO A 16 -7.97 5.28 -3.05
N PHE A 17 -7.36 5.68 -4.17
CA PHE A 17 -8.08 6.18 -5.33
C PHE A 17 -8.80 5.05 -6.08
N ALA A 18 -8.15 3.89 -6.24
CA ALA A 18 -8.75 2.71 -6.84
C ALA A 18 -10.04 2.28 -6.11
N LEU A 19 -10.05 2.38 -4.77
CA LEU A 19 -11.25 2.12 -3.96
C LEU A 19 -12.41 3.07 -4.29
N LEU A 20 -12.12 4.35 -4.57
CA LEU A 20 -13.14 5.32 -4.98
C LEU A 20 -13.67 5.00 -6.38
N ILE A 21 -12.77 4.72 -7.34
CA ILE A 21 -13.15 4.39 -8.72
C ILE A 21 -14.05 3.16 -8.80
N VAL A 22 -13.74 2.09 -8.07
CA VAL A 22 -14.56 0.86 -8.11
C VAL A 22 -15.97 1.11 -7.59
N ARG A 23 -16.15 2.08 -6.70
CA ARG A 23 -17.46 2.46 -6.13
C ARG A 23 -18.19 3.52 -6.95
N ASP A 24 -17.57 4.08 -7.98
CA ASP A 24 -18.20 5.10 -8.80
C ASP A 24 -19.26 4.48 -9.72
N GLU A 25 -20.53 4.76 -9.41
CA GLU A 25 -21.69 4.25 -10.16
C GLU A 25 -21.82 4.88 -11.56
N ASN A 26 -21.14 6.01 -11.82
CA ASN A 26 -21.18 6.67 -13.12
C ASN A 26 -20.22 6.03 -14.14
N LEU A 27 -19.28 5.21 -13.67
CA LEU A 27 -18.36 4.49 -14.54
C LEU A 27 -18.95 3.13 -14.93
N PRO A 28 -18.99 2.77 -16.22
CA PRO A 28 -19.38 1.44 -16.65
C PRO A 28 -18.52 0.37 -16.00
N GLU A 29 -19.13 -0.73 -15.58
CA GLU A 29 -18.44 -1.84 -14.90
C GLU A 29 -17.30 -2.47 -15.72
N GLU A 30 -17.41 -2.38 -17.04
CA GLU A 30 -16.43 -2.90 -18.00
C GLU A 30 -15.31 -1.90 -18.34
N SER A 31 -15.38 -0.68 -17.80
CA SER A 31 -14.36 0.35 -18.05
C SER A 31 -12.97 -0.14 -17.65
N GLU A 32 -11.96 0.21 -18.46
CA GLU A 32 -10.57 -0.13 -18.19
C GLU A 32 -10.12 0.43 -16.84
N LEU A 33 -10.62 1.61 -16.46
CA LEU A 33 -10.31 2.24 -15.18
C LEU A 33 -10.82 1.42 -13.98
N LYS A 34 -12.05 0.87 -14.03
CA LYS A 34 -12.56 -0.05 -13.00
C LYS A 34 -11.80 -1.38 -12.99
N LYS A 35 -11.43 -1.91 -14.17
CA LYS A 35 -10.60 -3.12 -14.28
C LYS A 35 -9.23 -2.94 -13.61
N ILE A 36 -8.50 -1.87 -13.93
CA ILE A 36 -7.21 -1.54 -13.32
C ILE A 36 -7.36 -1.33 -11.81
N SER A 37 -8.40 -0.61 -11.38
CA SER A 37 -8.63 -0.34 -9.96
C SER A 37 -8.91 -1.60 -9.16
N ARG A 38 -9.66 -2.56 -9.72
CA ARG A 38 -9.85 -3.89 -9.10
C ARG A 38 -8.52 -4.64 -8.94
N LEU A 39 -7.65 -4.59 -9.94
CA LEU A 39 -6.32 -5.24 -9.85
C LEU A 39 -5.48 -4.62 -8.73
N ILE A 40 -5.49 -3.29 -8.60
CA ILE A 40 -4.79 -2.58 -7.51
C ILE A 40 -5.34 -3.01 -6.13
N ILE A 41 -6.67 -3.08 -5.98
CA ILE A 41 -7.31 -3.49 -4.73
C ILE A 41 -7.00 -4.95 -4.41
N GLN A 42 -7.07 -5.84 -5.41
CA GLN A 42 -6.73 -7.26 -5.24
C GLN A 42 -5.28 -7.44 -4.82
N PHE A 43 -4.35 -6.70 -5.45
CA PHE A 43 -2.95 -6.68 -5.05
C PHE A 43 -2.81 -6.27 -3.57
N TYR A 44 -3.40 -5.14 -3.17
CA TYR A 44 -3.34 -4.70 -1.77
C TYR A 44 -3.94 -5.74 -0.81
N ALA A 45 -5.11 -6.29 -1.15
CA ALA A 45 -5.79 -7.28 -0.31
C ALA A 45 -4.95 -8.54 -0.09
N GLN A 46 -4.27 -9.04 -1.14
CA GLN A 46 -3.39 -10.21 -1.07
C GLN A 46 -2.19 -9.98 -0.14
N TRP A 47 -1.65 -8.76 -0.07
CA TRP A 47 -0.51 -8.47 0.80
C TRP A 47 -0.94 -8.10 2.20
N ALA A 48 -2.05 -7.38 2.37
CA ALA A 48 -2.54 -6.97 3.68
C ALA A 48 -2.82 -8.15 4.64
N ILE A 49 -3.18 -9.33 4.11
CA ILE A 49 -3.34 -10.59 4.88
C ILE A 49 -2.00 -11.15 5.37
N LEU A 50 -0.89 -10.85 4.69
CA LEU A 50 0.46 -11.35 5.01
C LEU A 50 1.27 -10.37 5.87
N LEU A 51 0.72 -9.19 6.19
CA LEU A 51 1.35 -8.21 7.06
C LEU A 51 0.92 -8.45 8.51
N ASP A 52 1.85 -8.25 9.45
CA ASP A 52 1.46 -8.15 10.85
C ASP A 52 0.70 -6.84 11.12
N SER A 53 0.16 -6.71 12.34
CA SER A 53 -0.64 -5.54 12.72
C SER A 53 0.13 -4.23 12.61
N LEU A 54 1.42 -4.22 12.98
CA LEU A 54 2.25 -3.03 13.02
C LEU A 54 2.63 -2.58 11.60
N GLU A 55 2.99 -3.53 10.74
CA GLU A 55 3.28 -3.29 9.33
C GLU A 55 2.06 -2.79 8.58
N LYS A 56 0.91 -3.41 8.80
CA LYS A 56 -0.36 -2.98 8.22
C LYS A 56 -0.67 -1.54 8.62
N GLU A 57 -0.54 -1.23 9.91
CA GLU A 57 -0.75 0.12 10.42
C GLU A 57 0.21 1.14 9.79
N ALA A 58 1.51 0.83 9.71
CA ALA A 58 2.49 1.71 9.08
C ALA A 58 2.18 1.98 7.60
N ILE A 59 1.77 0.96 6.83
CA ILE A 59 1.37 1.09 5.42
C ILE A 59 0.08 1.93 5.30
N GLU A 60 -0.93 1.70 6.14
CA GLU A 60 -2.16 2.49 6.16
C GLU A 60 -1.88 3.97 6.47
N LEU A 61 -1.06 4.23 7.50
CA LEU A 61 -0.68 5.59 7.87
C LEU A 61 0.04 6.31 6.73
N ARG A 62 0.98 5.62 6.07
CA ARG A 62 1.78 6.20 5.00
C ARG A 62 0.99 6.46 3.72
N TYR A 63 0.25 5.46 3.24
CA TYR A 63 -0.31 5.48 1.89
C TYR A 63 -1.80 5.84 1.86
N PHE A 64 -2.57 5.54 2.91
CA PHE A 64 -4.00 5.86 2.98
C PHE A 64 -4.25 7.17 3.70
N LYS A 65 -3.64 7.36 4.88
CA LYS A 65 -3.77 8.59 5.68
C LYS A 65 -2.78 9.69 5.30
N ARG A 66 -1.82 9.39 4.39
CA ARG A 66 -0.81 10.33 3.85
C ARG A 66 0.04 11.02 4.93
N LYS A 67 0.28 10.36 6.06
CA LYS A 67 1.12 10.90 7.13
C LYS A 67 2.60 10.93 6.73
N SER A 68 3.29 11.92 7.25
CA SER A 68 4.75 12.05 7.18
C SER A 68 5.42 11.01 8.09
N LEU A 69 6.70 10.71 7.84
CA LEU A 69 7.45 9.76 8.66
C LEU A 69 7.55 10.18 10.14
N ALA A 70 7.52 11.48 10.42
CA ALA A 70 7.53 12.01 11.78
C ALA A 70 6.19 11.76 12.49
N GLU A 71 5.07 12.01 11.81
CA GLU A 71 3.73 11.72 12.36
C GLU A 71 3.52 10.22 12.56
N ILE A 72 4.00 9.39 11.63
CA ILE A 72 3.96 7.93 11.75
C ILE A 72 4.78 7.48 12.95
N ALA A 73 5.99 8.01 13.13
CA ALA A 73 6.81 7.68 14.29
C ALA A 73 6.11 8.05 15.60
N ALA A 74 5.50 9.23 15.67
CA ALA A 74 4.75 9.65 16.86
C ALA A 74 3.55 8.73 17.16
N GLU A 75 2.81 8.30 16.13
CA GLU A 75 1.64 7.42 16.30
C GLU A 75 2.02 5.99 16.66
N LEU A 76 3.12 5.48 16.12
CA LEU A 76 3.63 4.13 16.42
C LEU A 76 4.53 4.08 17.67
N GLY A 77 4.73 5.20 18.37
CA GLY A 77 5.54 5.27 19.59
C GLY A 77 7.06 5.17 19.36
N TYR A 78 7.53 5.50 18.16
CA TYR A 78 8.97 5.57 17.86
C TYR A 78 9.57 6.92 18.24
N GLU A 79 10.77 6.89 18.82
CA GLU A 79 11.52 8.09 19.21
C GLU A 79 12.02 8.92 18.00
N ASN A 80 12.06 8.34 16.80
CA ASN A 80 12.56 9.00 15.60
C ASN A 80 11.87 8.54 14.32
N HIS A 81 11.83 9.44 13.33
CA HIS A 81 11.24 9.19 12.02
C HIS A 81 11.99 8.13 11.20
N SER A 82 13.25 7.86 11.51
CA SER A 82 14.06 6.85 10.80
C SER A 82 13.66 5.42 11.15
N SER A 83 13.11 5.18 12.34
CA SER A 83 12.50 3.88 12.70
C SER A 83 11.23 3.62 11.89
N ALA A 84 10.34 4.61 11.80
CA ALA A 84 9.15 4.53 10.94
C ALA A 84 9.52 4.30 9.47
N LYS A 85 10.54 5.01 8.95
CA LYS A 85 11.05 4.81 7.59
C LYS A 85 11.54 3.38 7.36
N ARG A 86 12.37 2.86 8.28
CA ARG A 86 12.91 1.49 8.18
C ARG A 86 11.81 0.44 8.16
N LEU A 87 10.78 0.61 9.00
CA LEU A 87 9.63 -0.29 9.00
C LEU A 87 8.93 -0.30 7.64
N ILE A 88 8.58 0.89 7.11
CA ILE A 88 7.90 1.01 5.81
C ILE A 88 8.76 0.44 4.68
N ASP A 89 10.03 0.83 4.59
CA ASP A 89 10.95 0.35 3.55
C ASP A 89 11.08 -1.19 3.62
N HIS A 90 11.23 -1.74 4.83
CA HIS A 90 11.32 -3.19 5.05
C HIS A 90 10.04 -3.89 4.58
N THR A 91 8.86 -3.40 4.97
CA THR A 91 7.57 -3.97 4.57
C THR A 91 7.39 -3.93 3.05
N VAL A 92 7.70 -2.80 2.39
CA VAL A 92 7.61 -2.65 0.93
C VAL A 92 8.58 -3.58 0.21
N ASN A 93 9.83 -3.69 0.68
CA ASN A 93 10.82 -4.60 0.11
C ASN A 93 10.35 -6.06 0.23
N ARG A 94 9.83 -6.46 1.39
CA ARG A 94 9.33 -7.81 1.62
C ARG A 94 8.13 -8.14 0.73
N ILE A 95 7.21 -7.20 0.54
CA ILE A 95 6.13 -7.36 -0.44
C ILE A 95 6.72 -7.57 -1.83
N ALA A 96 7.66 -6.72 -2.27
CA ALA A 96 8.27 -6.84 -3.59
C ALA A 96 8.99 -8.19 -3.78
N GLU A 97 9.71 -8.68 -2.76
CA GLU A 97 10.37 -9.98 -2.76
C GLU A 97 9.37 -11.13 -2.88
N ASN A 98 8.31 -11.11 -2.09
CA ASN A 98 7.31 -12.16 -2.11
C ASN A 98 6.56 -12.21 -3.44
N VAL A 99 6.24 -11.06 -4.06
CA VAL A 99 5.63 -11.02 -5.40
C VAL A 99 6.58 -11.64 -6.45
N ARG A 100 7.89 -11.40 -6.36
CA ARG A 100 8.85 -11.98 -7.32
C ARG A 100 9.01 -13.49 -7.18
N ASN A 101 8.78 -14.02 -5.99
CA ASN A 101 8.99 -15.44 -5.65
C ASN A 101 7.70 -16.28 -5.68
N SER A 102 6.54 -15.67 -5.93
CA SER A 102 5.24 -16.33 -6.10
C SER A 102 4.98 -16.69 -7.56
#